data_AF-A0A7S2L9V5-F1
#
_entry.id   AF-A0A7S2L9V5-F1
#
_cell.length_a   1.000
_cell.length_b   1.000
_cell.length_c   1.000
_cell.angle_alpha   90.00
_cell.angle_beta   90.00
_cell.angle_gamma   90.00
#
_symmetry.space_group_name_H-M   'P 1'
#
loop_
_entity.id
_entity.type
_entity.pdbx_description
1 polymer ?
#
loop_
_entity_poly.entity_id
_entity_poly.type
_entity_poly.pdbx_seq_one_letter_code
_entity_poly.pdbx_strand_id
1 'polypeptide(L)'
;MLDDDEPRHFFGPSKDAGFQAEGGAPPPPRIGEPLTREAAESLMAVIGTPQLPDAWKQGLFFAGYQPYGLQQVAGGPCGVLAAVQAFLLRSLLERAHGGLCDVLQVDEKVRQEALVDALCEVLFQNAGDGKKAIVLVPSSSHVAPLETSQLCCLQPHQFATREQLQFYLGRRPYESLLFNPSGCGLALLLYSLVWTRGAESIRDRDADDPKTAVMIGGHGYCTQELVNLMVFGRAYSNVFDGTKRLGSAKEGWYVLQGA
;
A
#
# COMPACT_ATOMS: atom_id res chain seq x y z
N MET A 1 -4.97 19.33 -33.77
CA MET A 1 -3.84 18.50 -33.32
C MET A 1 -3.04 19.40 -32.41
N LEU A 2 -3.23 19.25 -31.11
CA LEU A 2 -2.44 19.97 -30.11
C LEU A 2 -1.22 19.10 -29.83
N ASP A 3 -0.03 19.70 -29.87
CA ASP A 3 1.26 19.05 -29.61
C ASP A 3 1.23 18.37 -28.23
N ASP A 4 1.33 17.04 -28.23
CA ASP A 4 1.31 16.17 -27.04
C ASP A 4 2.72 15.92 -26.46
N ASP A 5 3.73 16.67 -26.93
CA ASP A 5 5.17 16.42 -26.70
C ASP A 5 5.85 17.43 -25.75
N GLU A 6 5.10 18.22 -24.96
CA GLU A 6 5.71 18.91 -23.82
C GLU A 6 6.06 17.89 -22.71
N PRO A 7 7.30 17.89 -22.19
CA PRO A 7 7.66 17.01 -21.07
C PRO A 7 6.79 17.36 -19.86
N ARG A 8 5.88 16.45 -19.50
CA ARG A 8 4.95 16.60 -18.38
C ARG A 8 5.76 16.86 -17.10
N HIS A 9 5.59 18.05 -16.52
CA HIS A 9 6.20 18.39 -15.24
C HIS A 9 5.60 17.51 -14.14
N PHE A 10 6.37 16.52 -13.68
CA PHE A 10 6.04 15.66 -12.56
C PHE A 10 6.29 16.42 -11.25
N PHE A 11 5.23 16.68 -10.49
CA PHE A 11 5.35 17.26 -9.15
C PHE A 11 5.46 16.13 -8.12
N GLY A 12 6.70 15.78 -7.74
CA GLY A 12 6.95 15.14 -6.44
C GLY A 12 6.81 16.18 -5.31
N PRO A 13 6.67 15.77 -4.04
CA PRO A 13 6.57 16.70 -2.92
C PRO A 13 7.74 17.69 -2.92
N SER A 14 7.45 18.98 -2.82
CA SER A 14 8.44 20.05 -2.71
C SER A 14 9.31 19.82 -1.47
N LYS A 15 10.63 20.09 -1.58
CA LYS A 15 11.60 19.93 -0.48
C LYS A 15 11.23 20.69 0.80
N ASP A 16 10.34 21.68 0.68
CA ASP A 16 9.91 22.55 1.79
C ASP A 16 8.57 22.13 2.42
N ALA A 17 7.92 21.07 1.92
CA ALA A 17 6.67 20.52 2.46
C ALA A 17 6.89 19.67 3.73
N GLY A 18 7.72 20.16 4.66
CA GLY A 18 7.99 19.51 5.92
C GLY A 18 6.75 19.47 6.81
N PHE A 19 6.30 18.27 7.16
CA PHE A 19 5.28 18.06 8.19
C PHE A 19 5.74 18.72 9.50
N GLN A 20 4.89 19.49 10.18
CA GLN A 20 5.13 19.97 11.55
C GLN A 20 4.03 19.38 12.43
N ALA A 21 4.39 18.45 13.31
CA ALA A 21 3.48 17.96 14.33
C ALA A 21 3.59 18.87 15.56
N GLU A 22 2.47 19.32 16.12
CA GLU A 22 2.47 19.99 17.42
C GLU A 22 2.74 18.95 18.51
N GLY A 23 3.94 19.01 19.10
CA GLY A 23 4.43 18.04 20.08
C GLY A 23 5.88 17.63 19.80
N GLY A 24 6.58 17.13 20.82
CA GLY A 24 7.91 16.55 20.63
C GLY A 24 7.88 15.40 19.62
N ALA A 25 8.97 15.19 18.88
CA ALA A 25 9.05 14.09 17.91
C ALA A 25 8.78 12.74 18.59
N PRO A 26 7.93 11.87 18.02
CA PRO A 26 7.70 10.54 18.56
C PRO A 26 9.01 9.71 18.52
N PRO A 27 9.12 8.63 19.32
CA PRO A 27 10.29 7.78 19.28
C PRO A 27 10.51 7.20 17.88
N PRO A 28 11.76 6.90 17.49
CA PRO A 28 12.04 6.27 16.20
C PRO A 28 11.39 4.89 16.09
N PRO A 29 11.08 4.42 14.87
CA PRO A 29 10.56 3.08 14.67
C PRO A 29 11.59 2.04 15.07
N ARG A 30 11.10 0.88 15.52
CA ARG A 30 11.98 -0.25 15.83
C ARG A 30 12.43 -0.89 14.52
N ILE A 31 13.73 -0.88 14.27
CA ILE A 31 14.34 -1.49 13.09
C ILE A 31 14.59 -2.97 13.39
N GLY A 32 14.13 -3.86 12.50
CA GLY A 32 14.44 -5.28 12.54
C GLY A 32 15.60 -5.68 11.63
N GLU A 33 16.00 -6.93 11.73
CA GLU A 33 17.03 -7.52 10.87
C GLU A 33 16.57 -7.56 9.41
N PRO A 34 17.51 -7.48 8.44
CA PRO A 34 17.20 -7.69 7.03
C PRO A 34 16.48 -9.03 6.80
N LEU A 35 15.62 -9.06 5.78
CA LEU A 35 14.88 -10.25 5.40
C LEU A 35 15.84 -11.40 5.08
N THR A 36 15.58 -12.57 5.67
CA THR A 36 16.25 -13.81 5.24
C THR A 36 15.72 -14.25 3.87
N ARG A 37 16.43 -15.17 3.21
CA ARG A 37 15.97 -15.74 1.94
C ARG A 37 14.62 -16.42 2.09
N GLU A 38 14.44 -17.17 3.16
CA GLU A 38 13.20 -17.91 3.45
C GLU A 38 12.03 -16.94 3.66
N ALA A 39 12.29 -15.81 4.34
CA ALA A 39 11.28 -14.78 4.53
C ALA A 39 10.91 -14.08 3.22
N ALA A 40 11.90 -13.78 2.36
CA ALA A 40 11.67 -13.22 1.03
C ALA A 40 10.90 -14.19 0.12
N GLU A 41 11.21 -15.49 0.17
CA GLU A 41 10.50 -16.54 -0.57
C GLU A 41 9.05 -16.67 -0.10
N SER A 42 8.83 -16.69 1.23
CA SER A 42 7.48 -16.74 1.80
C SER A 42 6.65 -15.51 1.42
N LEU A 43 7.27 -14.32 1.42
CA LEU A 43 6.65 -13.09 0.95
C LEU A 43 6.26 -13.21 -0.52
N MET A 44 7.19 -13.57 -1.40
CA MET A 44 6.94 -13.68 -2.85
C MET A 44 5.94 -14.78 -3.22
N ALA A 45 5.85 -15.85 -2.42
CA ALA A 45 4.83 -16.88 -2.59
C ALA A 45 3.41 -16.31 -2.41
N VAL A 46 3.20 -15.39 -1.47
CA VAL A 46 1.91 -14.70 -1.29
C VAL A 46 1.68 -13.63 -2.35
N ILE A 47 2.75 -12.98 -2.82
CA ILE A 47 2.66 -12.05 -3.95
C ILE A 47 2.17 -12.77 -5.21
N GLY A 48 2.61 -14.02 -5.43
CA GLY A 48 2.10 -14.89 -6.50
C GLY A 48 2.81 -14.74 -7.85
N THR A 49 3.90 -13.98 -7.90
CA THR A 49 4.77 -13.89 -9.08
C THR A 49 6.23 -13.96 -8.66
N PRO A 50 7.12 -14.64 -9.43
CA PRO A 50 8.56 -14.67 -9.13
C PRO A 50 9.23 -13.29 -9.26
N GLN A 51 8.66 -12.40 -10.07
CA GLN A 51 9.14 -11.04 -10.28
C GLN A 51 7.95 -10.10 -10.52
N LEU A 52 7.95 -8.94 -9.86
CA LEU A 52 6.99 -7.88 -10.16
C LEU A 52 7.27 -7.27 -11.54
N PRO A 53 6.24 -7.05 -12.38
CA PRO A 53 6.41 -6.37 -13.67
C PRO A 53 6.95 -4.94 -13.51
N ASP A 54 7.57 -4.42 -14.57
CA ASP A 54 8.08 -3.03 -14.61
C ASP A 54 7.01 -1.97 -14.31
N ALA A 55 5.73 -2.26 -14.54
CA ALA A 55 4.62 -1.38 -14.17
C ALA A 55 4.55 -1.06 -12.65
N TRP A 56 5.20 -1.86 -11.81
CA TRP A 56 5.31 -1.65 -10.37
C TRP A 56 6.50 -0.78 -9.96
N LYS A 57 7.38 -0.39 -10.90
CA LYS A 57 8.48 0.58 -10.72
C LYS A 57 7.95 2.01 -10.77
N GLN A 58 7.11 2.38 -9.81
CA GLN A 58 6.70 3.77 -9.59
C GLN A 58 6.45 4.04 -8.10
N GLY A 59 6.60 5.30 -7.69
CA GLY A 59 6.09 5.77 -6.39
C GLY A 59 4.59 6.07 -6.42
N LEU A 60 4.07 6.53 -5.29
CA LEU A 60 2.73 7.10 -5.17
C LEU A 60 2.83 8.63 -5.31
N PHE A 61 2.33 9.19 -6.40
CA PHE A 61 2.40 10.62 -6.67
C PHE A 61 1.17 11.09 -7.43
N PHE A 62 0.95 12.40 -7.40
CA PHE A 62 -0.21 13.02 -8.04
C PHE A 62 0.01 13.25 -9.54
N ALA A 63 -1.05 13.10 -10.32
CA ALA A 63 -1.04 13.23 -11.77
C ALA A 63 -0.83 14.67 -12.29
N GLY A 64 -0.95 15.67 -11.40
CA GLY A 64 -0.70 17.08 -11.69
C GLY A 64 -1.88 17.82 -12.32
N TYR A 65 -2.68 17.18 -13.16
CA TYR A 65 -3.88 17.80 -13.78
C TYR A 65 -5.15 17.69 -12.91
N GLN A 66 -5.16 16.76 -11.97
CA GLN A 66 -6.19 16.62 -10.94
C GLN A 66 -5.49 16.65 -9.58
N PRO A 67 -5.70 17.70 -8.75
CA PRO A 67 -4.96 17.89 -7.51
C PRO A 67 -5.04 16.72 -6.52
N TYR A 68 -6.11 15.93 -6.58
CA TYR A 68 -6.37 14.80 -5.73
C TYR A 68 -6.19 13.44 -6.45
N GLY A 69 -5.83 13.41 -7.73
CA GLY A 69 -5.73 12.17 -8.51
C GLY A 69 -4.33 11.58 -8.48
N LEU A 70 -4.19 10.32 -8.06
CA LEU A 70 -2.94 9.57 -8.16
C LEU A 70 -2.65 9.15 -9.60
N GLN A 71 -1.38 9.25 -10.00
CA GLN A 71 -0.93 8.83 -11.32
C GLN A 71 -0.72 7.33 -11.38
N GLN A 72 -1.20 6.71 -12.45
CA GLN A 72 -0.78 5.38 -12.88
C GLN A 72 0.03 5.51 -14.17
N VAL A 73 1.31 5.11 -14.15
CA VAL A 73 2.16 5.17 -15.36
C VAL A 73 1.82 4.04 -16.35
N ALA A 74 1.60 2.82 -15.85
CA ALA A 74 1.32 1.64 -16.68
C ALA A 74 0.27 0.72 -16.04
N GLY A 75 -0.35 -0.15 -16.84
CA GLY A 75 -1.30 -1.18 -16.39
C GLY A 75 -0.68 -2.17 -15.39
N GLY A 76 -1.42 -2.57 -14.36
CA GLY A 76 -0.96 -3.52 -13.34
C GLY A 76 -1.41 -3.13 -11.93
N PRO A 77 -0.83 -2.06 -11.34
CA PRO A 77 -1.08 -1.69 -9.94
C PRO A 77 -2.35 -0.87 -9.71
N CYS A 78 -3.30 -0.87 -10.64
CA CYS A 78 -4.52 -0.07 -10.56
C CYS A 78 -5.35 -0.36 -9.30
N GLY A 79 -5.40 -1.61 -8.83
CA GLY A 79 -6.10 -1.98 -7.60
C GLY A 79 -5.51 -1.32 -6.35
N VAL A 80 -4.17 -1.27 -6.26
CA VAL A 80 -3.46 -0.57 -5.17
C VAL A 80 -3.73 0.91 -5.22
N LEU A 81 -3.58 1.53 -6.40
CA LEU A 81 -3.81 2.96 -6.58
C LEU A 81 -5.27 3.33 -6.29
N ALA A 82 -6.24 2.54 -6.75
CA ALA A 82 -7.66 2.77 -6.48
C ALA A 82 -7.99 2.68 -4.99
N ALA A 83 -7.44 1.68 -4.28
CA ALA A 83 -7.63 1.56 -2.84
C ALA A 83 -7.06 2.78 -2.09
N VAL A 84 -5.81 3.17 -2.37
CA VAL A 84 -5.20 4.36 -1.75
C VAL A 84 -5.97 5.62 -2.10
N GLN A 85 -6.43 5.76 -3.35
CA GLN A 85 -7.23 6.88 -3.82
C GLN A 85 -8.54 7.02 -3.03
N ALA A 86 -9.19 5.92 -2.68
CA ALA A 86 -10.41 5.94 -1.86
C ALA A 86 -10.14 6.49 -0.45
N PHE A 87 -9.09 6.00 0.23
CA PHE A 87 -8.70 6.51 1.55
C PHE A 87 -8.22 7.96 1.51
N LEU A 88 -7.50 8.35 0.46
CA LEU A 88 -7.09 9.73 0.21
C LEU A 88 -8.31 10.65 0.12
N LEU A 89 -9.30 10.30 -0.71
CA LEU A 89 -10.54 11.10 -0.86
C LEU A 89 -11.32 11.18 0.44
N ARG A 90 -11.42 10.09 1.20
CA ARG A 90 -12.03 10.10 2.54
C ARG A 90 -11.33 11.10 3.46
N SER A 91 -10.00 11.05 3.48
CA SER A 91 -9.17 11.93 4.31
C SER A 91 -9.32 13.41 3.90
N LEU A 92 -9.48 13.70 2.60
CA LEU A 92 -9.77 15.06 2.12
C LEU A 92 -11.20 15.50 2.47
N LEU A 93 -12.19 14.63 2.36
CA LEU A 93 -13.58 14.90 2.72
C LEU A 93 -13.75 15.21 4.21
N GLU A 94 -13.01 14.52 5.08
CA GLU A 94 -13.02 14.77 6.53
C GLU A 94 -12.40 16.14 6.88
N ARG A 95 -11.49 16.65 6.06
CA ARG A 95 -10.89 18.00 6.21
C ARG A 95 -11.76 19.09 5.62
N ALA A 96 -12.52 18.78 4.57
CA ALA A 96 -13.47 19.71 3.99
C ALA A 96 -14.62 19.94 4.97
N HIS A 97 -14.71 21.14 5.55
CA HIS A 97 -15.73 21.51 6.54
C HIS A 97 -17.14 21.69 5.92
N GLY A 98 -17.57 20.75 5.08
CA GLY A 98 -18.90 20.71 4.43
C GLY A 98 -18.95 21.25 2.99
N GLY A 99 -17.88 21.85 2.47
CA GLY A 99 -17.80 22.30 1.08
C GLY A 99 -17.22 21.22 0.15
N LEU A 100 -18.05 20.61 -0.70
CA LEU A 100 -17.58 19.67 -1.74
C LEU A 100 -16.53 20.29 -2.67
N CYS A 101 -16.59 21.61 -2.90
CA CYS A 101 -15.60 22.34 -3.68
C CYS A 101 -14.21 22.38 -3.01
N ASP A 102 -14.14 22.29 -1.68
CA ASP A 102 -12.89 22.37 -0.93
C ASP A 102 -12.01 21.14 -1.20
N VAL A 103 -12.62 19.98 -1.45
CA VAL A 103 -11.91 18.74 -1.85
C VAL A 103 -11.25 18.89 -3.22
N LEU A 104 -11.83 19.71 -4.11
CA LEU A 104 -11.32 19.92 -5.46
C LEU A 104 -10.22 21.00 -5.52
N GLN A 105 -10.10 21.81 -4.46
CA GLN A 105 -9.21 22.97 -4.37
C GLN A 105 -8.18 22.81 -3.25
N VAL A 106 -7.62 21.61 -3.09
CA VAL A 106 -6.61 21.33 -2.08
C VAL A 106 -5.20 21.70 -2.55
N ASP A 107 -4.46 22.37 -1.65
CA ASP A 107 -3.06 22.69 -1.88
C ASP A 107 -2.15 21.45 -1.78
N GLU A 108 -0.87 21.63 -2.11
CA GLU A 108 0.11 20.54 -2.11
C GLU A 108 0.32 19.91 -0.74
N LYS A 109 0.33 20.73 0.30
CA LYS A 109 0.56 20.28 1.66
C LYS A 109 -0.60 19.39 2.12
N VAL A 110 -1.83 19.87 1.94
CA VAL A 110 -3.05 19.16 2.34
C VAL A 110 -3.19 17.83 1.59
N ARG A 111 -2.96 17.80 0.27
CA ARG A 111 -3.02 16.53 -0.48
C ARG A 111 -1.94 15.55 -0.04
N GLN A 112 -0.73 16.02 0.27
CA GLN A 112 0.35 15.16 0.72
C GLN A 112 0.07 14.60 2.12
N GLU A 113 -0.43 15.41 3.04
CA GLU A 113 -0.87 14.98 4.37
C GLU A 113 -2.01 13.94 4.27
N ALA A 114 -2.99 14.17 3.39
CA ALA A 114 -4.07 13.23 3.16
C ALA A 114 -3.60 11.90 2.53
N LEU A 115 -2.58 11.93 1.66
CA LEU A 115 -1.95 10.72 1.12
C LEU A 115 -1.20 9.93 2.21
N VAL A 116 -0.46 10.63 3.07
CA VAL A 116 0.20 10.01 4.23
C VAL A 116 -0.85 9.35 5.15
N ASP A 117 -1.96 10.03 5.42
CA ASP A 117 -3.04 9.47 6.23
C ASP A 117 -3.68 8.24 5.60
N ALA A 118 -3.88 8.26 4.28
CA ALA A 118 -4.40 7.12 3.55
C ALA A 118 -3.48 5.90 3.69
N LEU A 119 -2.16 6.08 3.53
CA LEU A 119 -1.19 5.00 3.72
C LEU A 119 -1.13 4.51 5.16
N CYS A 120 -1.22 5.42 6.13
CA CYS A 120 -1.26 5.06 7.55
C CYS A 120 -2.46 4.18 7.87
N GLU A 121 -3.63 4.55 7.36
CA GLU A 121 -4.86 3.78 7.56
C GLU A 121 -4.76 2.40 6.91
N VAL A 122 -4.33 2.33 5.64
CA VAL A 122 -4.19 1.07 4.90
C VAL A 122 -3.22 0.12 5.62
N LEU A 123 -2.08 0.62 6.13
CA LEU A 123 -1.14 -0.21 6.89
C LEU A 123 -1.67 -0.63 8.26
N PHE A 124 -2.28 0.27 9.03
CA PHE A 124 -2.75 -0.07 10.38
C PHE A 124 -3.98 -1.00 10.38
N GLN A 125 -4.85 -0.91 9.38
CA GLN A 125 -5.93 -1.89 9.21
C GLN A 125 -5.39 -3.32 9.03
N ASN A 126 -4.22 -3.45 8.43
CA ASN A 126 -3.55 -4.73 8.20
C ASN A 126 -2.73 -5.24 9.38
N ALA A 127 -2.56 -4.45 10.44
CA ALA A 127 -1.75 -4.82 11.61
C ALA A 127 -2.28 -6.06 12.35
N GLY A 128 -3.56 -6.41 12.16
CA GLY A 128 -4.22 -7.57 12.77
C GLY A 128 -3.93 -7.68 14.28
N ASP A 129 -3.60 -8.89 14.73
CA ASP A 129 -3.25 -9.16 16.13
C ASP A 129 -1.88 -8.59 16.53
N GLY A 130 -1.02 -8.27 15.54
CA GLY A 130 0.32 -7.73 15.76
C GLY A 130 0.32 -6.30 16.29
N LYS A 131 -0.80 -5.57 16.11
CA LYS A 131 -1.05 -4.19 16.56
C LYS A 131 0.05 -3.20 16.16
N LYS A 132 0.83 -3.52 15.12
CA LYS A 132 1.94 -2.71 14.62
C LYS A 132 1.89 -2.71 13.10
N ALA A 133 2.15 -1.55 12.52
CA ALA A 133 2.39 -1.41 11.09
C ALA A 133 3.88 -1.61 10.81
N ILE A 134 4.21 -2.24 9.68
CA ILE A 134 5.59 -2.47 9.26
C ILE A 134 5.79 -1.88 7.88
N VAL A 135 6.82 -1.06 7.73
CA VAL A 135 7.28 -0.58 6.42
C VAL A 135 8.61 -1.26 6.10
N LEU A 136 8.69 -1.91 4.95
CA LEU A 136 9.93 -2.52 4.46
C LEU A 136 10.77 -1.45 3.76
N VAL A 137 11.98 -1.24 4.28
CA VAL A 137 12.89 -0.18 3.84
C VAL A 137 14.16 -0.81 3.25
N PRO A 138 14.57 -0.45 2.02
CA PRO A 138 15.80 -0.96 1.45
C PRO A 138 17.03 -0.38 2.15
N SER A 139 18.03 -1.21 2.41
CA SER A 139 19.33 -0.78 2.96
C SER A 139 20.12 0.12 2.00
N SER A 140 19.77 0.13 0.71
CA SER A 140 20.35 1.01 -0.31
C SER A 140 19.27 1.54 -1.25
N SER A 141 19.27 2.86 -1.49
CA SER A 141 18.29 3.56 -2.34
C SER A 141 18.38 3.21 -3.83
N HIS A 142 19.40 2.48 -4.26
CA HIS A 142 19.62 2.10 -5.66
C HIS A 142 18.98 0.76 -6.04
N VAL A 143 18.46 0.00 -5.06
CA VAL A 143 17.83 -1.29 -5.33
C VAL A 143 16.34 -1.08 -5.54
N ALA A 144 15.84 -1.50 -6.70
CA ALA A 144 14.41 -1.70 -6.93
C ALA A 144 14.08 -3.16 -6.62
N PRO A 145 13.50 -3.47 -5.44
CA PRO A 145 13.21 -4.85 -5.05
C PRO A 145 11.99 -5.35 -5.83
N LEU A 146 12.22 -6.19 -6.83
CA LEU A 146 11.14 -6.76 -7.65
C LEU A 146 11.13 -8.28 -7.64
N GLU A 147 12.25 -8.89 -7.28
CA GLU A 147 12.42 -10.33 -7.18
C GLU A 147 12.99 -10.74 -5.82
N THR A 148 12.81 -12.01 -5.46
CA THR A 148 13.20 -12.60 -4.18
C THR A 148 14.62 -12.25 -3.72
N SER A 149 15.59 -12.29 -4.64
CA SER A 149 17.00 -12.04 -4.32
C SER A 149 17.24 -10.62 -3.78
N GLN A 150 16.47 -9.65 -4.29
CA GLN A 150 16.57 -8.24 -3.94
C GLN A 150 15.80 -7.93 -2.65
N LEU A 151 14.77 -8.71 -2.31
CA LEU A 151 13.99 -8.51 -1.08
C LEU A 151 14.84 -8.73 0.18
N CYS A 152 15.92 -9.51 0.11
CA CYS A 152 16.86 -9.70 1.23
C CYS A 152 17.56 -8.41 1.67
N CYS A 153 17.54 -7.34 0.86
CA CYS A 153 18.07 -6.02 1.26
C CYS A 153 17.03 -5.16 2.00
N LEU A 154 15.81 -5.66 2.22
CA LEU A 154 14.76 -4.94 2.93
C LEU A 154 14.87 -5.17 4.44
N GLN A 155 14.67 -4.11 5.20
CA GLN A 155 14.62 -4.10 6.65
C GLN A 155 13.23 -3.67 7.13
N PRO A 156 12.59 -4.43 8.03
CA PRO A 156 11.30 -4.06 8.57
C PRO A 156 11.44 -2.96 9.62
N HIS A 157 10.82 -1.82 9.36
CA HIS A 157 10.69 -0.71 10.29
C HIS A 157 9.30 -0.76 10.93
N GLN A 158 9.25 -0.99 12.24
CA GLN A 158 8.01 -1.23 12.98
C GLN A 158 7.51 0.05 13.65
N PHE A 159 6.24 0.34 13.45
CA PHE A 159 5.53 1.48 14.00
C PHE A 159 4.43 0.98 14.95
N ALA A 160 4.46 1.49 16.19
CA ALA A 160 3.54 1.07 17.24
C ALA A 160 2.20 1.83 17.21
N THR A 161 2.20 3.07 16.72
CA THR A 161 0.99 3.90 16.65
C THR A 161 0.86 4.59 15.30
N ARG A 162 -0.38 4.98 14.97
CA ARG A 162 -0.70 5.67 13.73
C ARG A 162 0.01 7.02 13.64
N GLU A 163 0.10 7.73 14.75
CA GLU A 163 0.76 9.04 14.86
C GLU A 163 2.27 8.92 14.62
N GLN A 164 2.89 7.84 15.14
CA GLN A 164 4.30 7.55 14.86
C GLN A 164 4.52 7.32 13.37
N LEU A 165 3.71 6.48 12.73
CA LEU A 165 3.82 6.21 11.30
C LEU A 165 3.58 7.47 10.47
N GLN A 166 2.53 8.22 10.76
CA GLN A 166 2.19 9.48 10.07
C GLN A 166 3.35 10.47 10.14
N PHE A 167 3.95 10.64 11.31
CA PHE A 167 5.11 11.52 11.49
C PHE A 167 6.27 11.11 10.59
N TYR A 168 6.61 9.83 10.50
CA TYR A 168 7.77 9.39 9.73
C TYR A 168 7.50 9.27 8.22
N LEU A 169 6.30 8.89 7.78
CA LEU A 169 5.97 8.76 6.36
C LEU A 169 6.06 10.08 5.59
N GLY A 170 5.70 11.19 6.23
CA GLY A 170 5.85 12.54 5.66
C GLY A 170 7.28 13.09 5.67
N ARG A 171 8.29 12.27 5.98
CA ARG A 171 9.70 12.69 6.11
C ARG A 171 10.65 11.68 5.49
N ARG A 172 11.87 12.13 5.21
CA ARG A 172 12.96 11.24 4.77
C ARG A 172 13.30 10.19 5.86
N PRO A 173 13.66 8.96 5.47
CA PRO A 173 13.78 8.48 4.08
C PRO A 173 12.45 8.02 3.45
N TYR A 174 11.39 7.79 4.23
CA TYR A 174 10.14 7.16 3.79
C TYR A 174 9.43 7.93 2.68
N GLU A 175 9.36 9.26 2.82
CA GLU A 175 8.78 10.15 1.82
C GLU A 175 9.43 9.93 0.44
N SER A 176 10.76 9.92 0.39
CA SER A 176 11.52 9.72 -0.84
C SER A 176 11.42 8.29 -1.38
N LEU A 177 11.23 7.28 -0.53
CA LEU A 177 11.06 5.89 -0.94
C LEU A 177 9.67 5.63 -1.54
N LEU A 178 8.63 6.19 -0.93
CA LEU A 178 7.25 5.90 -1.30
C LEU A 178 6.74 6.83 -2.41
N PHE A 179 7.14 8.10 -2.43
CA PHE A 179 6.50 9.12 -3.28
C PHE A 179 7.30 9.53 -4.51
N ASN A 180 8.54 9.04 -4.68
CA ASN A 180 9.35 9.37 -5.85
C ASN A 180 8.75 8.73 -7.13
N PRO A 181 8.38 9.51 -8.16
CA PRO A 181 7.80 8.98 -9.39
C PRO A 181 8.66 7.92 -10.08
N SER A 182 9.98 8.08 -10.09
CA SER A 182 10.93 7.11 -10.66
C SER A 182 11.36 6.01 -9.67
N GLY A 183 10.71 5.94 -8.50
CA GLY A 183 11.01 4.99 -7.43
C GLY A 183 10.25 3.67 -7.55
N CYS A 184 10.20 2.93 -6.44
CA CYS A 184 9.51 1.63 -6.33
C CYS A 184 8.49 1.63 -5.18
N GLY A 185 7.93 2.80 -4.85
CA GLY A 185 7.03 2.99 -3.71
C GLY A 185 5.80 2.06 -3.71
N LEU A 186 5.25 1.72 -4.88
CA LEU A 186 4.14 0.76 -4.97
C LEU A 186 4.56 -0.67 -4.61
N ALA A 187 5.72 -1.12 -5.08
CA ALA A 187 6.27 -2.42 -4.69
C ALA A 187 6.56 -2.46 -3.18
N LEU A 188 7.20 -1.41 -2.65
CA LEU A 188 7.48 -1.29 -1.22
C LEU A 188 6.20 -1.29 -0.37
N LEU A 189 5.15 -0.58 -0.79
CA LEU A 189 3.85 -0.59 -0.12
C LEU A 189 3.22 -1.99 -0.13
N LEU A 190 3.21 -2.66 -1.29
CA LEU A 190 2.69 -4.02 -1.41
C LEU A 190 3.39 -4.99 -0.46
N TYR A 191 4.72 -5.00 -0.46
CA TYR A 191 5.47 -5.88 0.44
C TYR A 191 5.24 -5.51 1.91
N SER A 192 5.18 -4.21 2.23
CA SER A 192 4.90 -3.72 3.59
C SER A 192 3.53 -4.18 4.09
N LEU A 193 2.51 -4.20 3.23
CA LEU A 193 1.17 -4.68 3.56
C LEU A 193 1.13 -6.17 3.85
N VAL A 194 1.68 -6.98 2.94
CA VAL A 194 1.74 -8.44 3.11
C VAL A 194 2.57 -8.80 4.35
N TRP A 195 3.65 -8.08 4.60
CA TRP A 195 4.48 -8.27 5.78
C TRP A 195 3.77 -7.85 7.08
N THR A 196 3.01 -6.75 7.06
CA THR A 196 2.23 -6.26 8.20
C THR A 196 1.12 -7.24 8.58
N ARG A 197 0.38 -7.78 7.59
CA ARG A 197 -0.67 -8.80 7.83
C ARG A 197 -0.08 -10.17 8.21
N GLY A 198 1.06 -10.50 7.61
CA GLY A 198 1.76 -11.77 7.74
C GLY A 198 1.32 -12.77 6.67
N ALA A 199 2.29 -13.39 6.00
CA ALA A 199 2.06 -14.34 4.92
C ALA A 199 1.19 -15.54 5.34
N GLU A 200 1.40 -16.07 6.54
CA GLU A 200 0.58 -17.16 7.10
C GLU A 200 -0.85 -16.70 7.39
N SER A 201 -1.05 -15.49 7.91
CA SER A 201 -2.40 -14.97 8.13
C SER A 201 -3.17 -14.84 6.82
N ILE A 202 -2.53 -14.36 5.76
CA ILE A 202 -3.16 -14.22 4.45
C ILE A 202 -3.56 -15.60 3.89
N ARG A 203 -2.63 -16.57 3.89
CA ARG A 203 -2.90 -17.89 3.32
C ARG A 203 -3.89 -18.70 4.15
N ASP A 204 -3.70 -18.74 5.46
CA ASP A 204 -4.35 -19.74 6.31
C ASP A 204 -5.60 -19.21 7.02
N ARG A 205 -5.76 -17.87 7.10
CA ARG A 205 -6.86 -17.24 7.86
C ARG A 205 -7.76 -16.32 7.05
N ASP A 206 -7.25 -15.70 5.99
CA ASP A 206 -8.04 -14.74 5.20
C ASP A 206 -8.68 -15.36 3.96
N ALA A 207 -7.93 -16.19 3.24
CA ALA A 207 -8.37 -16.77 1.99
C ALA A 207 -9.26 -18.02 2.17
N ASP A 208 -10.22 -18.18 1.26
CA ASP A 208 -11.08 -19.37 1.23
C ASP A 208 -10.32 -20.62 0.73
N ASP A 209 -9.41 -20.45 -0.24
CA ASP A 209 -8.47 -21.48 -0.69
C ASP A 209 -7.02 -20.98 -0.56
N PRO A 210 -6.25 -21.47 0.43
CA PRO A 210 -4.86 -21.10 0.64
C PRO A 210 -3.94 -21.35 -0.56
N LYS A 211 -4.35 -22.22 -1.50
CA LYS A 211 -3.54 -22.59 -2.67
C LYS A 211 -3.65 -21.60 -3.82
N THR A 212 -4.74 -20.83 -3.87
CA THR A 212 -5.02 -19.90 -4.97
C THR A 212 -4.89 -18.44 -4.57
N ALA A 213 -4.80 -18.17 -3.27
CA ALA A 213 -4.70 -16.82 -2.73
C ALA A 213 -3.34 -16.18 -3.04
N VAL A 214 -3.36 -15.27 -4.02
CA VAL A 214 -2.20 -14.47 -4.41
C VAL A 214 -2.59 -13.02 -4.51
N MET A 215 -1.64 -12.10 -4.32
CA MET A 215 -1.90 -10.65 -4.43
C MET A 215 -1.88 -10.16 -5.88
N ILE A 216 -1.08 -10.81 -6.71
CA ILE A 216 -0.90 -10.48 -8.13
C ILE A 216 -1.36 -11.67 -8.97
N GLY A 217 -2.38 -11.43 -9.80
CA GLY A 217 -2.94 -12.41 -10.70
C GLY A 217 -2.27 -12.43 -12.06
N GLY A 218 -2.96 -13.02 -13.04
CA GLY A 218 -2.50 -13.09 -14.41
C GLY A 218 -2.13 -11.71 -14.98
N HIS A 219 -1.07 -11.66 -15.78
CA HIS A 219 -0.56 -10.44 -16.43
C HIS A 219 -0.12 -9.32 -15.46
N GLY A 220 0.08 -9.61 -14.16
CA GLY A 220 0.62 -8.62 -13.23
C GLY A 220 -0.41 -7.66 -12.63
N TYR A 221 -1.70 -7.97 -12.78
CA TYR A 221 -2.81 -7.20 -12.22
C TYR A 221 -3.09 -7.57 -10.76
N CYS A 222 -3.58 -6.60 -9.98
CA CYS A 222 -4.07 -6.85 -8.63
C CYS A 222 -5.22 -7.86 -8.62
N THR A 223 -5.20 -8.79 -7.67
CA THR A 223 -6.34 -9.67 -7.38
C THR A 223 -7.38 -9.00 -6.49
N GLN A 224 -8.55 -9.64 -6.35
CA GLN A 224 -9.57 -9.18 -5.40
C GLN A 224 -9.06 -9.28 -3.95
N GLU A 225 -8.29 -10.32 -3.63
CA GLU A 225 -7.65 -10.53 -2.33
C GLU A 225 -6.77 -9.35 -1.95
N LEU A 226 -5.95 -8.82 -2.88
CA LEU A 226 -5.12 -7.65 -2.62
C LEU A 226 -5.96 -6.39 -2.38
N VAL A 227 -7.01 -6.17 -3.17
CA VAL A 227 -7.90 -5.02 -2.98
C VAL A 227 -8.59 -5.11 -1.62
N ASN A 228 -9.10 -6.29 -1.26
CA ASN A 228 -9.74 -6.53 0.03
C ASN A 228 -8.76 -6.40 1.21
N LEU A 229 -7.52 -6.86 1.04
CA LEU A 229 -6.46 -6.67 2.03
C LEU A 229 -6.25 -5.18 2.33
N MET A 230 -6.22 -4.34 1.30
CA MET A 230 -6.01 -2.91 1.47
C MET A 230 -7.23 -2.18 2.07
N VAL A 231 -8.44 -2.59 1.71
CA VAL A 231 -9.67 -1.90 2.11
C VAL A 231 -10.19 -2.37 3.47
N PHE A 232 -10.09 -3.67 3.76
CA PHE A 232 -10.70 -4.31 4.94
C PHE A 232 -9.66 -4.87 5.93
N GLY A 233 -8.37 -4.79 5.61
CA GLY A 233 -7.30 -5.35 6.45
C GLY A 233 -7.19 -6.87 6.41
N ARG A 234 -7.90 -7.53 5.48
CA ARG A 234 -7.93 -8.98 5.29
C ARG A 234 -8.07 -9.35 3.83
N ALA A 235 -7.30 -10.34 3.39
CA ALA A 235 -7.29 -10.83 2.02
C ALA A 235 -8.48 -11.76 1.70
N TYR A 236 -9.71 -11.31 1.96
CA TYR A 236 -10.91 -12.09 1.64
C TYR A 236 -11.02 -12.34 0.13
N SER A 237 -11.43 -13.54 -0.26
CA SER A 237 -11.62 -13.89 -1.68
C SER A 237 -12.90 -13.33 -2.29
N ASN A 238 -13.86 -12.87 -1.47
CA ASN A 238 -15.17 -12.43 -1.94
C ASN A 238 -15.51 -11.00 -1.51
N VAL A 239 -16.54 -10.43 -2.16
CA VAL A 239 -17.01 -9.04 -1.99
C VAL A 239 -18.41 -8.93 -1.37
N PHE A 240 -18.95 -10.01 -0.83
CA PHE A 240 -20.21 -9.97 -0.08
C PHE A 240 -19.95 -9.77 1.40
N ASP A 241 -20.97 -9.36 2.16
CA ASP A 241 -20.80 -9.16 3.60
C ASP A 241 -20.82 -10.47 4.39
N GLY A 242 -19.89 -10.60 5.33
CA GLY A 242 -19.87 -11.67 6.33
C GLY A 242 -19.59 -13.06 5.79
N THR A 243 -20.24 -14.09 6.34
CA THR A 243 -19.96 -15.49 6.00
C THR A 243 -21.15 -16.12 5.26
N LYS A 244 -20.87 -16.80 4.14
CA LYS A 244 -21.87 -17.58 3.39
C LYS A 244 -21.58 -19.07 3.47
N ARG A 245 -22.62 -19.88 3.68
CA ARG A 245 -22.55 -21.35 3.65
C ARG A 245 -23.16 -21.85 2.35
N LEU A 246 -22.36 -22.54 1.55
CA LEU A 246 -22.79 -23.17 0.29
C LEU A 246 -22.74 -24.69 0.42
N GLY A 247 -23.59 -25.38 -0.34
CA GLY A 247 -23.64 -26.84 -0.38
C GLY A 247 -24.85 -27.41 0.37
N SER A 248 -24.76 -28.69 0.71
CA SER A 248 -25.85 -29.43 1.34
C SER A 248 -25.34 -30.52 2.27
N ALA A 249 -26.22 -31.09 3.10
CA ALA A 249 -25.86 -32.21 3.97
C ALA A 249 -25.36 -33.45 3.19
N LYS A 250 -25.70 -33.59 1.90
CA LYS A 250 -25.23 -34.70 1.05
C LYS A 250 -23.89 -34.42 0.37
N GLU A 251 -23.63 -33.16 0.00
CA GLU A 251 -22.46 -32.77 -0.81
C GLU A 251 -21.33 -32.14 0.03
N GLY A 252 -21.60 -31.90 1.32
CA GLY A 252 -20.71 -31.14 2.20
C GLY A 252 -21.04 -29.65 2.19
N TRP A 253 -20.59 -28.94 3.22
CA TRP A 253 -20.74 -27.50 3.33
C TRP A 253 -19.39 -26.82 3.09
N TYR A 254 -19.41 -25.77 2.29
CA TYR A 254 -18.31 -24.83 2.12
C TYR A 254 -18.66 -23.51 2.80
N VAL A 255 -17.71 -22.95 3.53
CA VAL A 255 -17.87 -21.69 4.23
C VAL A 255 -17.01 -20.67 3.51
N LEU A 256 -17.65 -19.69 2.88
CA LEU A 256 -16.99 -18.60 2.17
C LEU A 256 -16.97 -17.35 3.05
N GLN A 257 -15.81 -16.71 3.13
CA GLN A 257 -15.63 -15.43 3.82
C GLN A 257 -15.71 -14.27 2.82
N GLY A 258 -16.44 -13.25 3.22
CA GLY A 258 -16.56 -12.00 2.50
C GLY A 258 -16.13 -10.81 3.36
N ALA A 259 -16.08 -9.65 2.71
CA ALA A 259 -15.63 -8.38 3.28
C ALA A 259 -16.47 -7.90 4.47
#